data_AF-A0A9Q2PCF7-F1
#
_entry.id   AF-A0A9Q2PCF7-F1
#
_cell.length_a   1.000
_cell.length_b   1.000
_cell.length_c   1.000
_cell.angle_alpha   90.00
_cell.angle_beta   90.00
_cell.angle_gamma   90.00
#
_symmetry.space_group_name_H-M   'P 1'
#
loop_
_entity.id
_entity.type
_entity.pdbx_description
1 polymer ?
#
loop_
_entity_poly.entity_id
_entity_poly.type
_entity_poly.pdbx_seq_one_letter_code
_entity_poly.pdbx_strand_id
1 'polypeptide(L)'
;MRGDEVKLLSAILQDRPSMPDAACVGEDPDLWFAFEGTEERARAQRICAACPMRALCTEAAKASNEPHGVWGGHNFDATAEPDSSGTCKSGHDLGVWGQVIRPRNANPYLRCMACLPPPRPVGPKTHCIRGHEFTPENTVIVRDGKARACRVCKRDRQRASRALAKQLESTIGALEVSA
;
A
#
# COMPACT_ATOMS: atom_id res chain seq x y z
N MET A 1 -9.50 -11.41 51.50
CA MET A 1 -8.47 -10.80 50.62
C MET A 1 -7.63 -9.88 51.49
N ARG A 2 -6.30 -10.02 51.48
CA ARG A 2 -5.42 -9.24 52.36
C ARG A 2 -5.32 -7.80 51.83
N GLY A 3 -5.38 -6.81 52.70
CA GLY A 3 -5.47 -5.38 52.32
C GLY A 3 -4.33 -4.87 51.42
N ASP A 4 -3.18 -5.54 51.43
CA ASP A 4 -2.02 -5.18 50.60
C ASP A 4 -2.16 -5.61 49.14
N GLU A 5 -2.85 -6.72 48.84
CA GLU A 5 -3.19 -7.09 47.45
C GLU A 5 -4.16 -6.09 46.83
N VAL A 6 -5.13 -5.60 47.64
CA VAL A 6 -6.10 -4.60 47.17
C VAL A 6 -5.43 -3.25 46.90
N LYS A 7 -4.44 -2.86 47.72
CA LYS A 7 -3.62 -1.67 47.49
C LYS A 7 -2.76 -1.78 46.23
N LEU A 8 -2.13 -2.93 46.00
CA LEU A 8 -1.30 -3.17 44.82
C LEU A 8 -2.15 -3.17 43.54
N LEU A 9 -3.30 -3.87 43.55
CA LEU A 9 -4.27 -3.85 42.45
C LEU A 9 -4.83 -2.45 42.20
N SER A 10 -5.13 -1.69 43.26
CA SER A 10 -5.60 -0.30 43.11
C SER A 10 -4.53 0.60 42.50
N ALA A 11 -3.26 0.47 42.92
CA ALA A 11 -2.16 1.26 42.35
C ALA A 11 -1.92 0.93 40.87
N ILE A 12 -1.97 -0.35 40.49
CA ILE A 12 -1.86 -0.81 39.09
C ILE A 12 -3.02 -0.26 38.23
N LEU A 13 -4.24 -0.20 38.78
CA LEU A 13 -5.40 0.33 38.08
C LEU A 13 -5.42 1.87 38.01
N GLN A 14 -4.79 2.56 38.96
CA GLN A 14 -4.71 4.03 39.02
C GLN A 14 -3.72 4.63 38.02
N ASP A 15 -2.71 3.87 37.59
CA ASP A 15 -1.72 4.32 36.59
C ASP A 15 -2.19 4.17 35.14
N ARG A 16 -3.37 3.58 34.91
CA ARG A 16 -3.91 3.47 33.54
C ARG A 16 -4.47 4.82 33.10
N PRO A 17 -4.02 5.38 31.96
CA PRO A 17 -4.54 6.65 31.47
C PRO A 17 -6.06 6.53 31.25
N SER A 18 -6.83 7.31 32.00
CA SER A 18 -8.27 7.45 31.78
C SER A 18 -8.50 8.16 30.45
N MET A 19 -9.32 7.57 29.57
CA MET A 19 -9.64 8.12 28.25
C MET A 19 -11.16 8.30 28.10
N PRO A 20 -11.76 9.29 28.81
CA PRO A 20 -13.20 9.48 28.83
C PRO A 20 -13.80 9.86 27.46
N ASP A 21 -12.99 10.35 26.52
CA ASP A 21 -13.41 10.74 25.17
C ASP A 21 -12.89 9.80 24.07
N ALA A 22 -12.51 8.57 24.42
CA ALA A 22 -12.07 7.60 23.42
C ALA A 22 -13.24 7.22 22.50
N ALA A 23 -13.09 7.50 21.20
CA ALA A 23 -14.10 7.21 20.19
C ALA A 23 -14.42 5.71 20.02
N CYS A 24 -13.62 4.83 20.62
CA CYS A 24 -13.90 3.40 20.67
C CYS A 24 -14.98 3.02 21.69
N VAL A 25 -15.28 3.88 22.65
CA VAL A 25 -16.28 3.60 23.68
C VAL A 25 -17.67 3.56 23.03
N GLY A 26 -18.39 2.45 23.23
CA GLY A 26 -19.73 2.21 22.66
C GLY A 26 -19.75 1.39 21.37
N GLU A 27 -18.59 1.07 20.81
CA GLU A 27 -18.43 0.15 19.68
C GLU A 27 -18.13 -1.27 20.14
N ASP A 28 -18.26 -2.25 19.24
CA ASP A 28 -17.93 -3.65 19.50
C ASP A 28 -16.41 -3.85 19.70
N PRO A 29 -15.94 -4.37 20.86
CA PRO A 29 -14.52 -4.62 21.11
C PRO A 29 -13.84 -5.50 20.07
N ASP A 30 -14.55 -6.48 19.48
CA ASP A 30 -13.99 -7.42 18.51
C ASP A 30 -13.52 -6.71 17.24
N LEU A 31 -14.07 -5.52 16.96
CA LEU A 31 -13.67 -4.66 15.85
C LEU A 31 -12.17 -4.33 15.88
N TRP A 32 -11.61 -4.10 17.08
CA TRP A 32 -10.18 -3.78 17.26
C TRP A 32 -9.27 -5.00 17.13
N PHE A 33 -9.82 -6.21 17.12
CA PHE A 33 -9.09 -7.47 16.98
C PHE A 33 -9.37 -8.21 15.67
N ALA A 34 -10.25 -7.67 14.80
CA ALA A 34 -10.61 -8.26 13.51
C ALA A 34 -9.39 -8.60 12.64
N PHE A 35 -9.46 -9.63 11.79
CA PHE A 35 -8.31 -10.03 10.96
C PHE A 35 -7.81 -8.93 10.01
N GLU A 36 -6.54 -9.02 9.60
CA GLU A 36 -6.00 -8.10 8.60
C GLU A 36 -6.76 -8.20 7.27
N GLY A 37 -7.04 -7.04 6.66
CA GLY A 37 -7.70 -6.96 5.36
C GLY A 37 -9.23 -7.07 5.38
N THR A 38 -9.85 -7.20 6.55
CA THR A 38 -11.32 -7.18 6.67
C THR A 38 -11.88 -5.75 6.77
N GLU A 39 -13.16 -5.57 6.47
CA GLU A 39 -13.83 -4.26 6.57
C GLU A 39 -13.97 -3.81 8.04
N GLU A 40 -14.13 -4.77 8.95
CA GLU A 40 -14.15 -4.57 10.39
C GLU A 40 -12.84 -3.93 10.87
N ARG A 41 -11.69 -4.44 10.41
CA ARG A 41 -10.37 -3.86 10.73
C ARG A 41 -10.22 -2.46 10.15
N ALA A 42 -10.66 -2.23 8.91
CA ALA A 42 -10.64 -0.90 8.29
C ALA A 42 -11.58 0.09 9.00
N ARG A 43 -12.71 -0.39 9.53
CA ARG A 43 -13.63 0.40 10.36
C ARG A 43 -12.99 0.78 11.70
N ALA A 44 -12.32 -0.14 12.39
CA ALA A 44 -11.58 0.15 13.63
C ALA A 44 -10.54 1.25 13.43
N GLN A 45 -9.76 1.16 12.35
CA GLN A 45 -8.73 2.15 12.02
C GLN A 45 -9.32 3.54 11.76
N ARG A 46 -10.46 3.63 11.05
CA ARG A 46 -11.16 4.91 10.82
C ARG A 46 -11.66 5.54 12.11
N ILE A 47 -12.24 4.73 13.01
CA ILE A 47 -12.70 5.21 14.32
C ILE A 47 -11.51 5.74 15.13
N CYS A 48 -10.41 4.98 15.18
CA CYS A 48 -9.20 5.44 15.85
C CYS A 48 -8.57 6.68 15.23
N ALA A 49 -8.60 6.83 13.90
CA ALA A 49 -8.04 7.98 13.20
C ALA A 49 -8.77 9.30 13.55
N ALA A 50 -10.07 9.22 13.83
CA ALA A 50 -10.88 10.36 14.26
C ALA A 50 -10.88 10.59 15.78
N CYS A 51 -10.25 9.70 16.56
CA CYS A 51 -10.29 9.75 18.02
C CYS A 51 -9.42 10.88 18.58
N PRO A 52 -9.93 11.75 19.47
CA PRO A 52 -9.14 12.82 20.08
C PRO A 52 -8.02 12.27 20.97
N MET A 53 -8.19 11.05 21.50
CA MET A 53 -7.23 10.38 22.39
C MET A 53 -6.18 9.55 21.64
N ARG A 54 -6.13 9.64 20.30
CA ARG A 54 -5.27 8.79 19.46
C ARG A 54 -3.81 8.80 19.89
N ALA A 55 -3.23 9.98 20.12
CA ALA A 55 -1.82 10.12 20.51
C ALA A 55 -1.53 9.47 21.86
N LEU A 56 -2.39 9.70 22.86
CA LEU A 56 -2.24 9.08 24.19
C LEU A 56 -2.41 7.56 24.13
N CYS A 57 -3.35 7.06 23.32
CA CYS A 57 -3.57 5.64 23.09
C CYS A 57 -2.38 4.96 22.43
N THR A 58 -1.75 5.60 21.44
CA THR A 58 -0.52 5.09 20.80
C THR A 58 0.63 4.98 21.80
N GLU A 59 0.85 5.99 22.63
CA GLU A 59 1.94 5.95 23.63
C GLU A 59 1.67 4.90 24.72
N ALA A 60 0.43 4.78 25.18
CA ALA A 60 0.04 3.74 26.13
C ALA A 60 0.26 2.33 25.55
N ALA A 61 -0.16 2.08 24.30
CA ALA A 61 0.00 0.78 23.65
C ALA A 61 1.47 0.39 23.46
N LYS A 62 2.34 1.36 23.12
CA LYS A 62 3.79 1.16 23.08
C LYS A 62 4.36 0.79 24.44
N ALA A 63 3.97 1.52 25.50
CA ALA A 63 4.45 1.27 26.86
C ALA A 63 4.03 -0.10 27.40
N SER A 64 2.84 -0.57 27.01
CA SER A 64 2.29 -1.87 27.40
C SER A 64 2.78 -3.05 26.54
N ASN A 65 3.51 -2.79 25.46
CA ASN A 65 3.98 -3.80 24.51
C ASN A 65 2.84 -4.73 24.02
N GLU A 66 1.66 -4.14 23.75
CA GLU A 66 0.48 -4.90 23.34
C GLU A 66 0.70 -5.53 21.95
N PRO A 67 0.67 -6.88 21.83
CA PRO A 67 1.11 -7.56 20.61
C PRO A 67 0.04 -7.62 19.52
N HIS A 68 -1.22 -7.33 19.85
CA HIS A 68 -2.35 -7.59 18.97
C HIS A 68 -3.38 -6.45 19.01
N GLY A 69 -4.08 -6.29 17.88
CA GLY A 69 -5.17 -5.35 17.73
C GLY A 69 -4.77 -3.98 17.17
N VAL A 70 -5.75 -3.09 17.08
CA VAL A 70 -5.61 -1.72 16.59
C VAL A 70 -5.50 -0.77 17.78
N TRP A 71 -4.44 0.02 17.85
CA TRP A 71 -4.26 1.00 18.94
C TRP A 71 -3.82 2.34 18.36
N GLY A 72 -4.53 3.41 18.69
CA GLY A 72 -4.29 4.73 18.10
C GLY A 72 -4.27 4.76 16.57
N GLY A 73 -4.95 3.79 15.92
CA GLY A 73 -5.03 3.67 14.46
C GLY A 73 -3.91 2.83 13.83
N HIS A 74 -3.02 2.27 14.64
CA HIS A 74 -1.91 1.44 14.20
C HIS A 74 -2.11 -0.03 14.58
N ASN A 75 -1.64 -0.94 13.74
CA ASN A 75 -1.53 -2.35 14.07
C ASN A 75 -0.20 -2.55 14.81
N PHE A 76 -0.23 -3.22 15.96
CA PHE A 76 0.97 -3.56 16.73
C PHE A 76 1.40 -5.02 16.54
N ASP A 77 0.98 -5.65 15.44
CA ASP A 77 1.42 -7.00 15.10
C ASP A 77 2.94 -6.99 14.91
N ALA A 78 3.65 -7.67 15.81
CA ALA A 78 5.11 -7.75 15.85
C ALA A 78 5.73 -8.38 14.58
N THR A 79 4.92 -8.89 13.64
CA THR A 79 5.38 -9.46 12.36
C THR A 79 5.36 -8.48 11.19
N ALA A 80 4.77 -7.29 11.34
CA ALA A 80 4.87 -6.23 10.36
C ALA A 80 6.18 -5.46 10.58
N GLU A 81 7.15 -5.62 9.68
CA GLU A 81 8.36 -4.81 9.61
C GLU A 81 8.14 -3.62 8.65
N PRO A 82 7.72 -2.43 9.12
CA PRO A 82 7.96 -1.18 8.41
C PRO A 82 9.33 -0.65 8.87
N ASP A 83 10.08 -0.10 7.94
CA ASP A 83 11.27 0.68 8.23
C ASP A 83 11.03 1.67 9.39
N SER A 84 11.69 1.43 10.52
CA SER A 84 11.49 2.08 11.82
C SER A 84 11.92 3.55 11.90
N SER A 85 12.17 4.22 10.78
CA SER A 85 12.64 5.61 10.73
C SER A 85 11.51 6.64 10.85
N GLY A 86 10.23 6.23 10.76
CA GLY A 86 9.09 7.15 10.66
C GLY A 86 9.14 8.05 9.42
N THR A 87 10.09 7.81 8.51
CA THR A 87 10.41 8.65 7.37
C THR A 87 10.67 7.75 6.16
N CYS A 88 10.08 8.07 5.01
CA CYS A 88 10.29 7.28 3.80
C CYS A 88 11.73 7.42 3.25
N LYS A 89 12.10 6.59 2.27
CA LYS A 89 13.38 6.68 1.53
C LYS A 89 13.68 8.07 0.92
N SER A 90 12.66 8.90 0.71
CA SER A 90 12.79 10.29 0.22
C SER A 90 12.79 11.34 1.34
N GLY A 91 12.81 10.93 2.61
CA GLY A 91 12.86 11.82 3.79
C GLY A 91 11.52 12.34 4.29
N HIS A 92 10.40 12.01 3.65
CA HIS A 92 9.07 12.46 4.10
C HIS A 92 8.61 11.73 5.37
N ASP A 93 8.13 12.50 6.34
CA ASP A 93 7.52 12.02 7.57
C ASP A 93 6.22 11.23 7.28
N LEU A 94 6.20 9.96 7.66
CA LEU A 94 5.07 9.04 7.47
C LEU A 94 3.94 9.30 8.46
N GLY A 95 4.19 10.00 9.56
CA GLY A 95 3.16 10.47 10.50
C GLY A 95 2.35 11.65 9.95
N VAL A 96 2.98 12.52 9.14
CA VAL A 96 2.32 13.67 8.49
C VAL A 96 1.62 13.25 7.20
N TRP A 97 2.32 12.53 6.33
CA TRP A 97 1.81 12.19 5.00
C TRP A 97 1.06 10.87 4.97
N GLY A 98 1.23 9.99 5.96
CA GLY A 98 0.64 8.65 5.95
C GLY A 98 1.32 7.67 5.00
N GLN A 99 0.92 6.41 5.10
CA GLN A 99 1.45 5.28 4.31
C GLN A 99 0.36 4.69 3.40
N VAL A 100 0.77 4.15 2.25
CA VAL A 100 -0.12 3.43 1.33
C VAL A 100 0.36 1.99 1.17
N ILE A 101 -0.46 1.05 1.62
CA ILE A 101 -0.28 -0.40 1.43
C ILE A 101 -0.99 -0.78 0.13
N ARG A 102 -0.27 -1.35 -0.84
CA ARG A 102 -0.87 -1.86 -2.08
C ARG A 102 -1.05 -3.38 -2.02
N PRO A 103 -2.29 -3.89 -1.97
CA PRO A 103 -2.55 -5.33 -2.02
C PRO A 103 -2.46 -5.79 -3.48
N ARG A 104 -1.25 -6.00 -3.99
CA ARG A 104 -1.06 -6.75 -5.24
C ARG A 104 0.28 -7.48 -5.21
N ASN A 105 0.20 -8.72 -4.76
CA ASN A 105 1.23 -9.77 -4.79
C ASN A 105 2.35 -9.58 -3.77
N ALA A 106 2.21 -10.24 -2.61
CA ALA A 106 3.22 -10.77 -1.66
C ALA A 106 4.59 -10.06 -1.47
N ASN A 107 4.75 -8.84 -1.94
CA ASN A 107 5.92 -7.99 -1.80
C ASN A 107 5.40 -6.59 -1.45
N PRO A 108 5.24 -6.29 -0.15
CA PRO A 108 4.61 -5.09 0.37
C PRO A 108 5.57 -3.90 0.25
N TYR A 109 5.71 -3.32 -0.94
CA TYR A 109 6.36 -2.02 -1.04
C TYR A 109 5.43 -0.94 -0.47
N LEU A 110 5.57 -0.68 0.83
CA LEU A 110 5.08 0.51 1.51
C LEU A 110 5.53 1.74 0.72
N ARG A 111 4.59 2.64 0.38
CA ARG A 111 4.94 3.95 -0.21
C ARG A 111 4.37 5.08 0.63
N CYS A 112 5.18 6.12 0.81
CA CYS A 112 4.76 7.37 1.42
C CYS A 112 3.74 8.08 0.53
N MET A 113 2.69 8.69 1.12
CA MET A 113 1.64 9.34 0.33
C MET A 113 2.18 10.55 -0.46
N ALA A 114 3.18 11.27 0.08
CA ALA A 114 3.89 12.34 -0.63
C ALA A 114 4.68 11.83 -1.86
N CYS A 115 5.17 10.60 -1.80
CA CYS A 115 5.93 9.94 -2.86
C CYS A 115 5.01 9.28 -3.89
N LEU A 116 3.73 9.11 -3.53
CA LEU A 116 2.78 8.44 -4.38
C LEU A 116 2.42 9.41 -5.51
N PRO A 117 2.72 9.07 -6.77
CA PRO A 117 2.28 9.91 -7.88
C PRO A 117 0.75 9.98 -7.85
N PRO A 118 0.15 11.12 -8.24
CA PRO A 118 -1.29 11.28 -8.26
C PRO A 118 -1.93 10.14 -9.06
N PRO A 119 -3.14 9.69 -8.67
CA PRO A 119 -3.86 8.67 -9.42
C PRO A 119 -3.95 9.13 -10.87
N ARG A 120 -3.52 8.27 -11.80
CA ARG A 120 -3.63 8.59 -13.23
C ARG A 120 -5.10 8.89 -13.52
N PRO A 121 -5.40 9.94 -14.31
CA PRO A 121 -6.78 10.29 -14.62
C PRO A 121 -7.52 9.06 -15.16
N VAL A 122 -8.73 8.84 -14.64
CA VAL A 122 -9.60 7.70 -14.97
C VAL A 122 -10.18 7.81 -16.39
N GLY A 123 -9.80 8.84 -17.14
CA GLY A 123 -10.20 9.05 -18.52
C GLY A 123 -9.53 8.08 -19.50
N PRO A 124 -10.13 7.86 -20.67
CA PRO A 124 -9.50 7.10 -21.72
C PRO A 124 -8.17 7.78 -22.08
N LYS A 125 -7.06 7.02 -22.02
CA LYS A 125 -5.78 7.51 -22.53
C LYS A 125 -5.99 8.02 -23.96
N THR A 126 -5.65 9.28 -24.23
CA THR A 126 -5.72 9.87 -25.56
C THR A 126 -4.55 9.41 -26.43
N HIS A 127 -3.44 9.00 -25.78
CA HIS A 127 -2.22 8.57 -26.44
C HIS A 127 -1.71 7.22 -25.92
N CYS A 128 -1.04 6.45 -26.77
CA CYS A 128 -0.38 5.22 -26.39
C CYS A 128 0.90 5.50 -25.58
N ILE A 129 1.54 4.45 -25.03
CA ILE A 129 2.78 4.60 -24.24
C ILE A 129 3.95 5.23 -25.02
N ARG A 130 3.88 5.25 -26.36
CA ARG A 130 4.85 5.89 -27.25
C ARG A 130 4.36 7.22 -27.83
N GLY A 131 3.28 7.79 -27.29
CA GLY A 131 2.79 9.10 -27.71
C GLY A 131 1.94 9.12 -28.99
N HIS A 132 1.59 7.98 -29.58
CA HIS A 132 0.68 7.99 -30.73
C HIS A 132 -0.77 8.19 -30.30
N GLU A 133 -1.49 9.09 -30.95
CA GLU A 133 -2.90 9.37 -30.67
C GLU A 133 -3.80 8.17 -31.00
N PHE A 134 -4.77 7.90 -30.12
CA PHE A 134 -5.78 6.87 -30.32
C PHE A 134 -6.96 7.41 -31.12
N THR A 135 -6.83 7.43 -32.44
CA THR A 135 -7.94 7.67 -33.40
C THR A 135 -8.59 6.34 -33.83
N PRO A 136 -9.80 6.32 -34.41
CA PRO A 136 -10.41 5.10 -34.96
C PRO A 136 -9.49 4.37 -35.97
N GLU A 137 -8.70 5.13 -36.72
CA GLU A 137 -7.74 4.63 -37.73
C GLU A 137 -6.46 4.09 -37.08
N ASN A 138 -6.07 4.58 -35.90
CA ASN A 138 -4.87 4.13 -35.20
C ASN A 138 -5.15 3.18 -34.01
N THR A 139 -6.41 2.86 -33.74
CA THR A 139 -6.83 2.06 -32.60
C THR A 139 -7.41 0.72 -33.02
N VAL A 140 -6.97 -0.35 -32.36
CA VAL A 140 -7.62 -1.67 -32.42
C VAL A 140 -8.03 -2.10 -31.02
N ILE A 141 -9.23 -2.68 -30.89
CA ILE A 141 -9.70 -3.25 -29.63
C ILE A 141 -9.17 -4.69 -29.54
N VAL A 142 -8.62 -5.07 -28.39
CA VAL A 142 -7.99 -6.37 -28.13
C VAL A 142 -8.42 -6.91 -26.76
N ARG A 143 -8.10 -8.19 -26.47
CA ARG A 143 -8.47 -8.88 -25.21
C ARG A 143 -9.98 -8.82 -24.95
N ASP A 144 -10.77 -9.23 -25.94
CA ASP A 144 -12.24 -9.30 -25.84
C ASP A 144 -12.89 -7.99 -25.39
N GLY A 145 -12.46 -6.87 -25.98
CA GLY A 145 -12.98 -5.55 -25.61
C GLY A 145 -12.25 -4.85 -24.48
N LYS A 146 -11.40 -5.56 -23.72
CA LYS A 146 -10.83 -5.04 -22.46
C LYS A 146 -9.63 -4.11 -22.64
N ALA A 147 -9.06 -3.99 -23.85
CA ALA A 147 -7.90 -3.14 -24.08
C ALA A 147 -7.86 -2.54 -25.49
N ARG A 148 -7.14 -1.41 -25.63
CA ARG A 148 -6.82 -0.77 -26.91
C ARG A 148 -5.35 -0.98 -27.25
N ALA A 149 -5.05 -1.31 -28.50
CA ALA A 149 -3.70 -1.36 -29.03
C ALA A 149 -3.53 -0.36 -30.20
N CYS A 150 -2.34 0.23 -30.29
CA CYS A 150 -1.99 1.22 -31.30
C CYS A 150 -1.47 0.52 -32.57
N ARG A 151 -2.09 0.79 -33.73
CA ARG A 151 -1.71 0.21 -35.02
C ARG A 151 -0.31 0.65 -35.45
N VAL A 152 0.10 1.89 -35.21
CA VAL A 152 1.47 2.36 -35.47
C VAL A 152 2.49 1.56 -34.65
N CYS A 153 2.30 1.43 -33.34
CA CYS A 153 3.18 0.63 -32.48
C CYS A 153 3.28 -0.84 -32.93
N LYS A 154 2.18 -1.41 -33.44
CA LYS A 154 2.17 -2.78 -33.98
C LYS A 154 3.03 -2.88 -35.23
N ARG A 155 2.90 -1.95 -36.18
CA ARG A 155 3.72 -1.89 -37.41
C ARG A 155 5.19 -1.68 -37.10
N ASP A 156 5.53 -0.80 -36.17
CA ASP A 156 6.92 -0.55 -35.77
C ASP A 156 7.58 -1.81 -35.19
N ARG A 157 6.87 -2.53 -34.32
CA ARG A 157 7.35 -3.79 -33.77
C ARG A 157 7.58 -4.83 -34.86
N GLN A 158 6.66 -4.94 -35.81
CA GLN A 158 6.81 -5.86 -36.95
C GLN A 158 8.00 -5.51 -37.83
N ARG A 159 8.21 -4.22 -38.13
CA ARG A 159 9.38 -3.75 -38.88
C ARG A 159 10.68 -4.07 -38.15
N ALA A 160 10.75 -3.76 -36.86
CA ALA A 160 11.92 -4.06 -36.04
C ALA A 160 12.21 -5.57 -35.97
N SER A 161 11.19 -6.40 -35.79
CA SER A 161 11.34 -7.86 -35.79
C SER A 161 11.85 -8.41 -37.13
N ARG A 162 11.34 -7.90 -38.26
CA ARG A 162 11.82 -8.29 -39.59
C ARG A 162 13.26 -7.85 -39.85
N ALA A 163 13.61 -6.63 -39.44
CA ALA A 163 14.98 -6.13 -39.56
C ALA A 163 15.96 -6.98 -38.74
N LEU A 164 15.59 -7.33 -37.50
CA LEU A 164 16.40 -8.19 -36.64
C LEU A 164 16.56 -9.60 -37.22
N ALA A 165 15.49 -10.18 -37.76
CA ALA A 165 15.57 -11.50 -38.42
C ALA A 165 16.54 -11.48 -39.62
N LYS A 166 16.44 -10.45 -40.48
CA LYS A 166 17.35 -10.27 -41.61
C LYS A 166 18.81 -10.07 -41.17
N GLN A 167 19.03 -9.35 -40.07
CA GLN A 167 20.37 -9.17 -39.50
C GLN A 167 20.92 -10.49 -38.96
N LEU A 168 20.10 -11.27 -38.24
CA LEU A 168 20.48 -12.60 -37.75
C LEU A 168 20.83 -13.55 -38.90
N GLU A 169 19.99 -13.62 -39.94
CA GLU A 169 20.27 -14.42 -41.15
C GLU A 169 21.59 -14.00 -41.81
N SER A 170 21.82 -12.70 -41.95
CA SER A 170 23.08 -12.17 -42.50
C SER A 170 24.30 -12.51 -41.64
N THR A 171 24.17 -12.45 -40.32
CA THR A 171 25.27 -12.75 -39.39
C THR A 171 25.58 -14.25 -39.35
N ILE A 172 24.56 -15.10 -39.36
CA ILE A 172 24.72 -16.56 -39.43
C ILE A 172 25.40 -16.93 -40.74
N GLY A 173 24.92 -16.40 -41.87
CA GLY A 173 25.57 -16.62 -43.17
C GLY A 173 27.04 -16.21 -43.16
N ALA A 174 27.39 -15.04 -42.61
CA ALA A 174 28.78 -14.58 -42.54
C ALA A 174 29.70 -15.46 -41.67
N LEU A 175 29.18 -16.07 -40.61
CA LEU A 175 29.91 -17.03 -39.77
C LEU A 175 30.14 -18.35 -40.50
N GLU A 176 29.17 -18.82 -41.30
CA GLU A 176 29.29 -20.04 -42.11
C GLU A 176 30.29 -19.88 -43.27
N VAL A 177 30.45 -18.69 -43.84
CA VAL A 177 31.47 -18.46 -44.91
C VAL A 177 32.90 -18.30 -44.33
N SER A 178 33.03 -18.10 -43.03
CA SER A 178 34.32 -17.86 -42.36
C SER A 178 34.87 -19.10 -41.64
N ALA A 179 34.16 -20.24 -41.69
CA ALA A 179 34.53 -21.53 -41.14
C ALA A 179 34.96 -22.50 -42.25
#